data_AF-A0A2E6QKW0-F1
#
_entry.id   AF-A0A2E6QKW0-F1
#
_cell.length_a   1.000
_cell.length_b   1.000
_cell.length_c   1.000
_cell.angle_alpha   90.00
_cell.angle_beta   90.00
_cell.angle_gamma   90.00
#
_symmetry.space_group_name_H-M   'P 1'
#
loop_
_entity.id
_entity.type
_entity.pdbx_description
1 polymer ?
#
loop_
_entity_poly.entity_id
_entity_poly.type
_entity_poly.pdbx_seq_one_letter_code
_entity_poly.pdbx_strand_id
1 'polypeptide(L)'
;MLSKTVCRLGAAAAMVVTAAFGVSTASAADISVLEKHPGKSLWENAGCMNCHKWHGMGGSGYGGTPINFREGTLTQDQLEEVIACGRPGTAMPLHRKDAYQGYDCYGGLTKEELGEDMPSKGRQMLNGRQISYLADWVIKAFQERPEVTKEDCSLFFGASKMCTRLQVDQLMRAGGGGH
;
A
#
# COMPACT_ATOMS: atom_id res chain seq x y z
N MET A 1 0.79 -57.92 60.52
CA MET A 1 2.13 -57.88 59.89
C MET A 1 2.17 -56.70 58.93
N LEU A 2 3.17 -55.84 59.09
CA LEU A 2 3.49 -54.66 58.28
C LEU A 2 3.61 -55.01 56.78
N SER A 3 3.33 -54.06 55.87
CA SER A 3 4.39 -53.46 55.02
C SER A 3 3.87 -52.54 53.88
N LYS A 4 4.11 -51.24 54.05
CA LYS A 4 4.71 -50.25 53.10
C LYS A 4 4.06 -49.98 51.72
N THR A 5 3.63 -48.72 51.54
CA THR A 5 4.06 -47.71 50.54
C THR A 5 4.46 -48.22 49.13
N VAL A 6 3.96 -47.67 48.02
CA VAL A 6 4.62 -46.58 47.25
C VAL A 6 3.65 -45.87 46.30
N CYS A 7 3.69 -44.53 46.39
CA CYS A 7 3.13 -43.53 45.50
C CYS A 7 3.83 -43.54 44.13
N ARG A 8 3.10 -43.54 43.02
CA ARG A 8 3.65 -43.25 41.68
C ARG A 8 2.95 -42.04 41.08
N LEU A 9 3.67 -40.92 41.06
CA LEU A 9 3.35 -39.75 40.25
C LEU A 9 3.49 -40.13 38.77
N GLY A 10 2.40 -40.05 38.01
CA GLY A 10 2.42 -40.07 36.55
C GLY A 10 2.55 -38.63 36.02
N ALA A 11 3.64 -38.35 35.32
CA ALA A 11 3.97 -37.04 34.76
C ALA A 11 2.95 -36.60 33.68
N ALA A 12 2.42 -35.39 33.82
CA ALA A 12 1.69 -34.71 32.76
C ALA A 12 2.70 -34.10 31.76
N ALA A 13 2.80 -34.67 30.57
CA ALA A 13 3.55 -34.09 29.46
C ALA A 13 2.73 -32.93 28.86
N ALA A 14 3.08 -31.69 29.20
CA ALA A 14 2.59 -30.51 28.51
C ALA A 14 3.33 -30.38 27.16
N MET A 15 2.66 -30.74 26.06
CA MET A 15 3.13 -30.41 24.71
C MET A 15 2.96 -28.90 24.51
N VAL A 16 4.06 -28.16 24.65
CA VAL A 16 4.13 -26.75 24.23
C VAL A 16 4.17 -26.75 22.70
N VAL A 17 3.03 -26.47 22.07
CA VAL A 17 2.95 -26.20 20.63
C VAL A 17 3.48 -24.79 20.41
N THR A 18 4.77 -24.66 20.12
CA THR A 18 5.36 -23.41 19.62
C THR A 18 4.87 -23.19 18.18
N ALA A 19 3.81 -22.39 18.03
CA ALA A 19 3.40 -21.87 16.73
C ALA A 19 4.50 -20.92 16.22
N ALA A 20 5.28 -21.38 15.24
CA ALA A 20 6.17 -20.52 14.48
C ALA A 20 5.33 -19.58 13.62
N PHE A 21 5.16 -18.34 14.07
CA PHE A 21 4.67 -17.25 13.23
C PHE A 21 5.73 -16.98 12.16
N GLY A 22 5.49 -17.48 10.95
CA GLY A 22 6.33 -17.21 9.79
C GLY A 22 6.25 -15.73 9.44
N VAL A 23 7.35 -15.00 9.63
CA VAL A 23 7.52 -13.67 9.04
C VAL A 23 7.68 -13.87 7.53
N SER A 24 6.65 -13.52 6.77
CA SER A 24 6.69 -13.56 5.30
C SER A 24 7.61 -12.45 4.79
N THR A 25 8.86 -12.79 4.52
CA THR A 25 9.73 -11.92 3.73
C THR A 25 9.32 -12.03 2.26
N ALA A 26 9.07 -10.90 1.62
CA ALA A 26 8.78 -10.87 0.18
C ALA A 26 9.93 -11.54 -0.59
N SER A 27 9.62 -12.52 -1.43
CA SER A 27 10.64 -13.24 -2.18
C SER A 27 11.08 -12.45 -3.41
N ALA A 28 12.28 -12.72 -3.92
CA ALA A 28 12.76 -12.12 -5.18
C ALA A 28 11.81 -12.40 -6.38
N ALA A 29 11.07 -13.50 -6.33
CA ALA A 29 10.04 -13.81 -7.33
C ALA A 29 8.90 -12.78 -7.29
N ASP A 30 8.44 -12.41 -6.09
CA ASP A 30 7.37 -11.41 -5.90
C ASP A 30 7.79 -10.03 -6.42
N ILE A 31 9.04 -9.65 -6.21
CA ILE A 31 9.62 -8.38 -6.70
C ILE A 31 9.68 -8.37 -8.23
N SER A 32 10.11 -9.46 -8.87
CA SER A 32 10.17 -9.53 -10.34
C SER A 32 8.78 -9.47 -10.99
N VAL A 33 7.76 -9.97 -10.31
CA VAL A 33 6.35 -9.86 -10.74
C VAL A 33 5.88 -8.42 -10.62
N LEU A 34 6.14 -7.75 -9.50
CA LEU A 34 5.82 -6.34 -9.29
C LEU A 34 6.54 -5.40 -10.27
N GLU A 35 7.79 -5.71 -10.61
CA GLU A 35 8.59 -4.94 -11.56
C GLU A 35 7.97 -4.94 -12.96
N LYS A 36 7.51 -6.12 -13.42
CA LYS A 36 6.91 -6.30 -14.75
C LYS A 36 5.43 -5.94 -14.81
N HIS A 37 4.80 -5.70 -13.66
CA HIS A 37 3.39 -5.40 -13.59
C HIS A 37 3.08 -4.03 -14.25
N PRO A 38 2.08 -3.93 -15.13
CA PRO A 38 1.79 -2.69 -15.86
C PRO A 38 1.47 -1.51 -14.92
N GLY A 39 0.88 -1.78 -13.76
CA GLY A 39 0.58 -0.78 -12.74
C GLY A 39 1.79 -0.01 -12.21
N LYS A 40 3.00 -0.60 -12.21
CA LYS A 40 4.22 0.10 -11.79
C LYS A 40 4.51 1.32 -12.67
N SER A 41 4.46 1.14 -13.99
CA SER A 41 4.71 2.24 -14.92
C SER A 41 3.62 3.31 -14.84
N LEU A 42 2.38 2.92 -14.52
CA LEU A 42 1.29 3.86 -14.29
C LEU A 42 1.52 4.67 -13.01
N TRP A 43 1.99 4.04 -11.93
CA TRP A 43 2.34 4.70 -10.68
C TRP A 43 3.39 5.81 -10.86
N GLU A 44 4.41 5.54 -11.68
CA GLU A 44 5.45 6.50 -12.04
C GLU A 44 4.91 7.61 -12.96
N ASN A 45 4.28 7.22 -14.08
CA ASN A 45 3.93 8.16 -15.15
C ASN A 45 2.71 9.03 -14.84
N ALA A 46 1.74 8.49 -14.10
CA ALA A 46 0.57 9.25 -13.63
C ALA A 46 0.92 10.21 -12.48
N GLY A 47 2.15 10.15 -11.95
CA GLY A 47 2.63 11.08 -10.93
C GLY A 47 2.21 10.73 -9.50
N CYS A 48 1.74 9.51 -9.25
CA CYS A 48 1.30 9.05 -7.93
C CYS A 48 2.43 9.18 -6.90
N MET A 49 3.67 8.92 -7.32
CA MET A 49 4.88 9.04 -6.50
C MET A 49 5.15 10.45 -5.95
N ASN A 50 4.61 11.51 -6.56
CA ASN A 50 4.86 12.88 -6.08
C ASN A 50 4.33 13.06 -4.65
N CYS A 51 3.16 12.49 -4.38
CA CYS A 51 2.50 12.52 -3.09
C CYS A 51 2.76 11.23 -2.31
N HIS A 52 2.52 10.07 -2.91
CA HIS A 52 2.56 8.77 -2.21
C HIS A 52 3.96 8.14 -2.08
N LYS A 53 4.97 8.75 -2.74
CA LYS A 53 6.38 8.33 -2.75
C LYS A 53 6.61 6.95 -3.37
N TRP A 54 7.87 6.58 -3.57
CA TRP A 54 8.22 5.25 -4.11
C TRP A 54 7.88 4.12 -3.14
N HIS A 55 7.94 4.40 -1.84
CA HIS A 55 7.68 3.42 -0.78
C HIS A 55 6.20 3.34 -0.38
N GLY A 56 5.28 4.12 -0.94
CA GLY A 56 3.84 3.99 -0.71
C GLY A 56 3.35 4.48 0.67
N MET A 57 4.22 5.01 1.53
CA MET A 57 3.81 5.52 2.85
C MET A 57 3.26 6.95 2.78
N GLY A 58 3.43 7.64 1.65
CA GLY A 58 3.11 9.06 1.59
C GLY A 58 4.06 9.92 2.42
N GLY A 59 3.55 11.04 2.91
CA GLY A 59 4.28 12.06 3.67
C GLY A 59 3.74 13.45 3.39
N SER A 60 3.94 14.38 4.33
CA SER A 60 3.48 15.76 4.17
C SER A 60 4.18 16.45 2.99
N GLY A 61 3.39 17.14 2.16
CA GLY A 61 3.89 17.90 1.01
C GLY A 61 2.98 17.80 -0.23
N TYR A 62 3.27 18.59 -1.26
CA TYR A 62 2.56 18.57 -2.56
C TYR A 62 1.02 18.65 -2.47
N GLY A 63 0.51 19.39 -1.48
CA GLY A 63 -0.93 19.68 -1.35
C GLY A 63 -1.73 18.72 -0.47
N GLY A 64 -1.08 17.87 0.35
CA GLY A 64 -1.80 17.12 1.38
C GLY A 64 -0.96 16.15 2.20
N THR A 65 -1.67 15.35 3.00
CA THR A 65 -1.13 14.19 3.72
C THR A 65 -1.76 12.93 3.12
N PRO A 66 -1.14 12.33 2.09
CA PRO A 66 -1.63 11.09 1.51
C PRO A 66 -1.58 9.96 2.53
N ILE A 67 -2.44 8.96 2.35
CA ILE A 67 -2.47 7.80 3.24
C ILE A 67 -1.20 6.96 3.11
N ASN A 68 -0.88 6.24 4.18
CA ASN A 68 0.11 5.19 4.18
C ASN A 68 -0.52 3.88 3.68
N PHE A 69 -0.19 3.46 2.45
CA PHE A 69 -0.72 2.21 1.88
C PHE A 69 -0.19 0.94 2.57
N ARG A 70 0.87 1.05 3.37
CA ARG A 70 1.44 -0.11 4.11
C ARG A 70 0.71 -0.41 5.41
N GLU A 71 0.03 0.58 5.95
CA GLU A 71 -0.79 0.47 7.17
C GLU A 71 -2.30 0.37 6.86
N GLY A 72 -2.73 0.90 5.70
CA GLY A 72 -4.12 0.88 5.27
C GLY A 72 -4.52 -0.38 4.50
N THR A 73 -5.84 -0.62 4.46
CA THR A 73 -6.46 -1.78 3.78
C THR A 73 -7.59 -1.35 2.85
N LEU A 74 -7.28 -0.48 1.87
CA LEU A 74 -8.26 -0.14 0.84
C LEU A 74 -8.47 -1.34 -0.09
N THR A 75 -9.72 -1.67 -0.37
CA THR A 75 -10.06 -2.71 -1.34
C THR A 75 -9.72 -2.25 -2.76
N GLN A 76 -9.69 -3.20 -3.70
CA GLN A 76 -9.48 -2.89 -5.10
C GLN A 76 -10.52 -1.88 -5.61
N ASP A 77 -11.81 -2.11 -5.36
CA ASP A 77 -12.88 -1.20 -5.81
C ASP A 77 -12.73 0.21 -5.23
N GLN A 78 -12.34 0.32 -3.96
CA GLN A 78 -12.08 1.62 -3.31
C GLN A 78 -10.90 2.35 -3.96
N LEU A 79 -9.82 1.63 -4.28
CA LEU A 79 -8.69 2.21 -5.00
C LEU A 79 -9.09 2.62 -6.42
N GLU A 80 -9.85 1.79 -7.13
CA GLU A 80 -10.31 2.10 -8.49
C GLU A 80 -11.20 3.34 -8.51
N GLU A 81 -12.13 3.49 -7.56
CA GLU A 81 -12.97 4.69 -7.41
C GLU A 81 -12.09 5.93 -7.13
N VAL A 82 -11.23 5.87 -6.13
CA VAL A 82 -10.40 7.03 -5.72
C VAL A 82 -9.39 7.42 -6.81
N ILE A 83 -8.83 6.47 -7.55
CA ILE A 83 -7.94 6.75 -8.69
C ILE A 83 -8.76 7.39 -9.83
N ALA A 84 -9.92 6.84 -10.15
CA ALA A 84 -10.76 7.35 -11.23
C ALA A 84 -11.24 8.78 -10.95
N CYS A 85 -11.79 8.99 -9.76
CA CYS A 85 -12.50 10.20 -9.37
C CYS A 85 -11.58 11.25 -8.72
N GLY A 86 -10.39 10.89 -8.26
CA GLY A 86 -9.62 11.76 -7.38
C GLY A 86 -10.32 11.91 -6.03
N ARG A 87 -9.83 12.77 -5.15
CA ARG A 87 -10.44 12.96 -3.82
C ARG A 87 -10.87 14.41 -3.63
N PRO A 88 -12.20 14.70 -3.65
CA PRO A 88 -12.74 16.04 -3.49
C PRO A 88 -12.18 16.80 -2.28
N GLY A 89 -12.00 18.10 -2.44
CA GLY A 89 -11.45 18.97 -1.39
C GLY A 89 -9.98 18.70 -1.06
N THR A 90 -9.27 17.91 -1.87
CA THR A 90 -7.84 17.60 -1.66
C THR A 90 -7.03 17.79 -2.95
N ALA A 91 -5.70 17.74 -2.85
CA ALA A 91 -4.83 17.80 -4.02
C ALA A 91 -4.78 16.50 -4.86
N MET A 92 -5.45 15.42 -4.44
CA MET A 92 -5.46 14.17 -5.21
C MET A 92 -6.33 14.33 -6.47
N PRO A 93 -5.74 14.28 -7.67
CA PRO A 93 -6.47 14.58 -8.89
C PRO A 93 -7.29 13.39 -9.39
N LEU A 94 -8.27 13.66 -10.25
CA LEU A 94 -8.99 12.61 -11.01
C LEU A 94 -8.12 12.10 -12.16
N HIS A 95 -8.15 10.78 -12.40
CA HIS A 95 -7.43 10.18 -13.52
C HIS A 95 -8.34 9.62 -14.61
N ARG A 96 -9.66 9.58 -14.44
CA ARG A 96 -10.59 9.10 -15.48
C ARG A 96 -11.24 10.26 -16.24
N LYS A 97 -11.28 10.18 -17.58
CA LYS A 97 -11.80 11.29 -18.42
C LYS A 97 -13.27 11.61 -18.20
N ASP A 98 -14.08 10.59 -17.95
CA ASP A 98 -15.52 10.65 -17.75
C ASP A 98 -15.93 10.65 -16.28
N ALA A 99 -14.99 10.85 -15.34
CA ALA A 99 -15.30 11.07 -13.92
C ALA A 99 -16.30 12.24 -13.75
N TYR A 100 -17.28 12.05 -12.87
CA TYR A 100 -18.34 13.01 -12.54
C TYR A 100 -19.21 13.44 -13.74
N GLN A 101 -19.29 12.61 -14.78
CA GLN A 101 -20.09 12.86 -15.98
C GLN A 101 -20.75 11.57 -16.47
N GLY A 102 -19.93 10.56 -16.78
CA GLY A 102 -20.37 9.25 -17.27
C GLY A 102 -19.89 8.09 -16.40
N TYR A 103 -18.87 8.33 -15.57
CA TYR A 103 -18.49 7.44 -14.48
C TYR A 103 -19.11 7.91 -13.18
N ASP A 104 -19.79 6.98 -12.51
CA ASP A 104 -20.39 7.20 -11.21
C ASP A 104 -19.28 7.30 -10.15
N CYS A 105 -19.15 8.47 -9.55
CA CYS A 105 -18.18 8.78 -8.51
C CYS A 105 -18.92 9.05 -7.21
N TYR A 106 -18.58 8.33 -6.15
CA TYR A 106 -19.06 8.60 -4.79
C TYR A 106 -20.59 8.66 -4.67
N GLY A 107 -21.30 7.75 -5.34
CA GLY A 107 -22.75 7.64 -5.28
C GLY A 107 -23.51 8.71 -6.08
N GLY A 108 -22.97 9.10 -7.23
CA GLY A 108 -23.64 9.98 -8.19
C GLY A 108 -23.33 11.45 -8.03
N LEU A 109 -22.29 11.81 -7.26
CA LEU A 109 -21.88 13.20 -7.10
C LEU A 109 -21.60 13.85 -8.46
N THR A 110 -22.16 15.03 -8.65
CA THR A 110 -22.01 15.83 -9.88
C THR A 110 -20.94 16.90 -9.73
N LYS A 111 -20.46 17.43 -10.86
CA LYS A 111 -19.51 18.55 -10.84
C LYS A 111 -20.11 19.81 -10.20
N GLU A 112 -21.40 20.01 -10.42
CA GLU A 112 -22.16 21.14 -9.91
C GLU A 112 -22.25 21.08 -8.38
N GLU A 113 -22.47 19.89 -7.81
CA GLU A 113 -22.47 19.68 -6.35
C GLU A 113 -21.09 19.86 -5.73
N LEU A 114 -20.02 19.52 -6.45
CA LEU A 114 -18.65 19.64 -5.95
C LEU A 114 -18.12 21.08 -5.96
N GLY A 115 -18.51 21.91 -6.92
CA GLY A 115 -18.06 23.31 -6.98
C GLY A 115 -16.53 23.44 -6.91
N GLU A 116 -16.03 24.15 -5.89
CA GLU A 116 -14.60 24.39 -5.66
C GLU A 116 -13.83 23.13 -5.20
N ASP A 117 -14.52 22.12 -4.66
CA ASP A 117 -13.93 20.86 -4.21
C ASP A 117 -13.66 19.89 -5.37
N MET A 118 -13.99 20.28 -6.61
CA MET A 118 -13.80 19.45 -7.80
C MET A 118 -12.32 19.08 -7.98
N PRO A 119 -11.97 17.78 -8.02
CA PRO A 119 -10.60 17.35 -8.22
C PRO A 119 -10.02 17.88 -9.54
N SER A 120 -8.78 18.35 -9.49
CA SER A 120 -8.05 18.74 -10.71
C SER A 120 -7.76 17.51 -11.59
N LYS A 121 -7.44 17.75 -12.87
CA LYS A 121 -7.06 16.66 -13.78
C LYS A 121 -5.65 16.17 -13.48
N GLY A 122 -5.51 14.85 -13.37
CA GLY A 122 -4.24 14.19 -13.14
C GLY A 122 -3.27 14.35 -14.32
N ARG A 123 -1.99 14.12 -14.05
CA ARG A 123 -0.91 14.23 -15.05
C ARG A 123 -1.15 13.34 -16.28
N GLN A 124 -1.72 12.15 -16.06
CA GLN A 124 -2.08 11.21 -17.11
C GLN A 124 -3.52 10.74 -16.88
N MET A 125 -4.34 10.83 -17.93
CA MET A 125 -5.67 10.22 -17.93
C MET A 125 -5.56 8.72 -18.24
N LEU A 126 -6.29 7.92 -17.48
CA LEU A 126 -6.31 6.47 -17.50
C LEU A 126 -7.68 5.95 -17.94
N ASN A 127 -7.70 4.83 -18.64
CA ASN A 127 -8.92 4.06 -18.88
C ASN A 127 -9.18 3.06 -17.74
N GLY A 128 -10.37 2.45 -17.70
CA GLY A 128 -10.74 1.52 -16.61
C GLY A 128 -9.75 0.37 -16.42
N ARG A 129 -9.21 -0.20 -17.51
CA ARG A 129 -8.20 -1.28 -17.40
C ARG A 129 -6.90 -0.80 -16.76
N GLN A 130 -6.43 0.39 -17.13
CA GLN A 130 -5.24 0.99 -16.52
C GLN A 130 -5.46 1.31 -15.04
N ILE A 131 -6.64 1.80 -14.68
CA ILE A 131 -7.02 2.07 -13.28
C ILE A 131 -6.99 0.77 -12.48
N SER A 132 -7.58 -0.30 -13.00
CA SER A 132 -7.57 -1.63 -12.37
C SER A 132 -6.15 -2.19 -12.18
N TYR A 133 -5.29 -2.09 -13.21
CA TYR A 133 -3.88 -2.47 -13.08
C TYR A 133 -3.11 -1.65 -12.06
N LEU A 134 -3.43 -0.36 -11.92
CA LEU A 134 -2.79 0.50 -10.93
C LEU A 134 -3.27 0.14 -9.51
N ALA A 135 -4.57 -0.09 -9.31
CA ALA A 135 -5.15 -0.48 -8.03
C ALA A 135 -4.58 -1.82 -7.54
N ASP A 136 -4.61 -2.85 -8.38
CA ASP A 136 -4.03 -4.17 -8.07
C ASP A 136 -2.54 -4.09 -7.73
N TRP A 137 -1.79 -3.25 -8.47
CA TRP A 137 -0.38 -3.05 -8.19
C TRP A 137 -0.12 -2.38 -6.84
N VAL A 138 -0.89 -1.35 -6.49
CA VAL A 138 -0.78 -0.66 -5.18
C VAL A 138 -1.01 -1.63 -4.03
N ILE A 139 -2.01 -2.51 -4.13
CA ILE A 139 -2.26 -3.56 -3.13
C ILE A 139 -1.05 -4.46 -3.00
N LYS A 140 -0.61 -5.09 -4.10
CA LYS A 140 0.50 -6.07 -4.07
C LYS A 140 1.84 -5.45 -3.68
N ALA A 141 2.07 -4.19 -4.03
CA ALA A 141 3.33 -3.51 -3.78
C ALA A 141 3.46 -3.01 -2.33
N PHE A 142 2.35 -2.61 -1.69
CA PHE A 142 2.41 -1.89 -0.42
C PHE A 142 1.58 -2.50 0.71
N GLN A 143 0.38 -2.99 0.45
CA GLN A 143 -0.48 -3.49 1.54
C GLN A 143 0.11 -4.75 2.17
N GLU A 144 -0.13 -4.93 3.47
CA GLU A 144 0.42 -6.03 4.28
C GLU A 144 1.96 -6.10 4.32
N ARG A 145 2.63 -5.04 3.88
CA ARG A 145 4.10 -4.90 3.89
C ARG A 145 4.50 -3.68 4.73
N PRO A 146 4.36 -3.73 6.07
CA PRO A 146 4.56 -2.56 6.93
C PRO A 146 5.98 -1.98 6.82
N GLU A 147 6.99 -2.82 6.65
CA GLU A 147 8.39 -2.40 6.54
C GLU A 147 8.81 -2.09 5.10
N VAL A 148 9.57 -1.01 4.93
CA VAL A 148 10.21 -0.68 3.65
C VAL A 148 11.51 -1.46 3.51
N THR A 149 11.65 -2.19 2.41
CA THR A 149 12.81 -3.05 2.14
C THR A 149 13.76 -2.45 1.11
N LYS A 150 14.96 -3.03 0.96
CA LYS A 150 15.89 -2.64 -0.11
C LYS A 150 15.34 -3.03 -1.47
N GLU A 151 14.61 -4.13 -1.52
CA GLU A 151 13.96 -4.66 -2.70
C GLU A 151 12.87 -3.70 -3.20
N ASP A 152 12.10 -3.08 -2.29
CA ASP A 152 11.16 -2.03 -2.64
C ASP A 152 11.86 -0.83 -3.30
N CYS A 153 13.05 -0.46 -2.83
CA CYS A 153 13.85 0.59 -3.45
C CYS A 153 14.33 0.15 -4.84
N SER A 154 14.77 -1.10 -4.98
CA SER A 154 15.24 -1.64 -6.25
C SER A 154 14.15 -1.78 -7.30
N LEU A 155 12.87 -1.88 -6.94
CA LEU A 155 11.77 -1.77 -7.91
C LEU A 155 11.86 -0.47 -8.72
N PHE A 156 12.22 0.64 -8.08
CA PHE A 156 12.23 1.96 -8.73
C PHE A 156 13.61 2.38 -9.22
N PHE A 157 14.66 1.98 -8.52
CA PHE A 157 16.01 2.49 -8.74
C PHE A 157 17.01 1.41 -9.14
N GLY A 158 16.58 0.15 -9.29
CA GLY A 158 17.45 -0.98 -9.60
C GLY A 158 18.55 -1.18 -8.54
N ALA A 159 19.72 -1.64 -8.98
CA ALA A 159 20.90 -1.84 -8.14
C ALA A 159 21.64 -0.51 -7.80
N SER A 160 20.88 0.54 -7.44
CA SER A 160 21.43 1.85 -7.11
C SER A 160 22.09 1.90 -5.73
N LYS A 161 23.16 2.70 -5.60
CA LYS A 161 23.80 3.04 -4.31
C LYS A 161 22.87 3.77 -3.33
N MET A 162 21.71 4.23 -3.79
CA MET A 162 20.64 4.75 -2.92
C MET A 162 20.06 3.61 -2.06
N CYS A 163 19.78 2.46 -2.67
CA CYS A 163 19.14 1.33 -1.99
C CYS A 163 20.07 0.64 -0.99
N THR A 164 21.39 0.69 -1.20
CA THR A 164 22.37 0.16 -0.24
C THR A 164 22.52 1.03 1.00
N ARG A 165 22.28 2.34 0.88
CA ARG A 165 22.34 3.32 1.96
C ARG A 165 20.97 3.63 2.56
N LEU A 166 19.95 2.82 2.22
CA LEU A 166 18.61 2.95 2.75
C LEU A 166 18.65 2.79 4.27
N GLN A 167 18.53 3.90 4.99
CA GLN A 167 18.29 3.91 6.42
C GLN A 167 16.79 3.73 6.62
N VAL A 168 16.35 2.46 6.62
CA VAL A 168 14.94 2.09 6.75
C VAL A 168 14.34 2.71 8.01
N ASP A 169 15.13 2.77 9.09
CA ASP A 169 14.77 3.42 10.35
C ASP A 169 14.45 4.92 10.18
N GLN A 170 15.15 5.64 9.30
CA GLN A 170 14.85 7.05 9.02
C GLN A 170 13.59 7.22 8.16
N LEU A 171 13.33 6.31 7.22
CA LEU A 171 12.13 6.34 6.39
C LEU A 171 10.87 6.08 7.20
N MET A 172 10.91 5.11 8.10
CA MET A 172 9.79 4.79 8.99
C MET A 172 9.46 5.94 9.93
N ARG A 173 10.47 6.73 10.36
CA ARG A 173 10.29 7.93 11.18
C ARG A 173 9.78 9.14 10.38
N ALA A 174 10.08 9.22 9.09
CA ALA A 174 9.65 10.32 8.22
C ALA A 174 8.23 10.11 7.64
N GLY A 175 7.77 8.86 7.50
CA GLY A 175 6.42 8.52 7.07
C GLY A 175 5.36 8.58 8.18
N GLY A 176 5.78 8.49 9.45
CA GLY A 176 4.90 8.64 10.61
C GLY A 176 4.60 10.10 10.92
N GLY A 177 3.60 10.66 10.24
CA GLY A 177 2.97 11.91 10.69
C GLY A 177 2.44 11.73 12.12
N GLY A 178 2.89 12.60 13.01
CA GLY A 178 2.64 12.52 14.45
C GLY A 178 1.16 12.50 14.84
N HIS A 179 0.93 11.86 16.00
CA HIS A 179 -0.26 11.88 16.83
C HIS A 179 -0.94 13.26 16.92
#